data_AF-A0A6L4AM39-F1
#
_entry.id   AF-A0A6L4AM39-F1
#
_cell.length_a   1.000
_cell.length_b   1.000
_cell.length_c   1.000
_cell.angle_alpha   90.00
_cell.angle_beta   90.00
_cell.angle_gamma   90.00
#
_symmetry.space_group_name_H-M   'P 1'
#
loop_
_entity.id
_entity.type
_entity.pdbx_description
1 polymer ?
#
loop_
_entity_poly.entity_id
_entity_poly.type
_entity_poly.pdbx_seq_one_letter_code
_entity_poly.pdbx_strand_id
1 'polypeptide(L)'
;MTPSSTPAGQNDNAPARRAPARVPWPLRRQAWLAAALLFGPWLATLFLCSTHLPPHPLAVSLLLPGLIAAIYLQLRLASHLGANHRCGEADRLFPTLGIANWITLLRGAAVVALAGFLPVAVLPVAARPAPLAWAPGLIYLGISLADLLDGFVARRQHRQTELGQRLDIETDAAGLLAALLVAVSLDRLPAFTLPVGLAYYLFLFGIRWRRQRHLPLVALQPRPSSRIIAGFQMGVVAAALLPLFDPPFTSIAAALVMAPLLAGFGRDWLVVSCRLHVDGNQRTALDRWAGLVLARHLPLLLRPFLLAGGILLQGAVSVPHPAWLWAQGICCLLAGAGWMGRSAALLLALLLSCGLAPYGTGLPVLVLFGLATALMLTGTGPLSLWSPEEAILYRRSRDGAPAGSEKT
;
A
#
# COMPACT_ATOMS: atom_id res chain seq x y z
N MET A 1 19.13 41.02 64.16
CA MET A 1 19.16 42.13 63.18
C MET A 1 19.31 41.51 61.79
N THR A 2 18.29 41.71 60.95
CA THR A 2 18.22 41.40 59.51
C THR A 2 19.33 42.15 58.72
N PRO A 3 19.67 41.84 57.44
CA PRO A 3 18.70 41.54 56.37
C PRO A 3 19.10 40.66 55.15
N SER A 4 18.04 40.18 54.48
CA SER A 4 17.76 40.05 53.03
C SER A 4 18.84 39.64 52.02
N SER A 5 18.54 38.55 51.27
CA SER A 5 18.70 38.51 49.81
C SER A 5 17.82 37.43 49.16
N THR A 6 16.69 37.82 48.56
CA THR A 6 16.27 37.32 47.23
C THR A 6 17.29 37.80 46.18
N PRO A 7 17.43 37.24 44.95
CA PRO A 7 16.37 36.68 44.10
C PRO A 7 16.78 35.46 43.22
N ALA A 8 15.83 34.87 42.49
CA ALA A 8 15.96 34.59 41.04
C ALA A 8 14.73 33.81 40.56
N GLY A 9 13.93 34.48 39.72
CA GLY A 9 12.75 33.92 39.10
C GLY A 9 13.07 32.69 38.25
N GLN A 10 12.34 31.62 38.54
CA GLN A 10 12.29 30.46 37.66
C GLN A 10 11.35 30.82 36.51
N ASN A 11 11.93 30.98 35.32
CA ASN A 11 11.24 31.26 34.08
C ASN A 11 10.22 30.16 33.77
N ASP A 12 8.95 30.41 34.11
CA ASP A 12 7.79 29.72 33.56
C ASP A 12 7.64 30.09 32.08
N ASN A 13 8.45 29.48 31.22
CA ASN A 13 8.22 29.43 29.78
C ASN A 13 7.85 27.98 29.38
N ALA A 14 6.80 27.46 30.00
CA ALA A 14 6.00 26.43 29.37
C ALA A 14 5.30 27.10 28.17
N PRO A 15 5.41 26.58 26.93
CA PRO A 15 4.70 27.16 25.79
C PRO A 15 3.21 27.11 26.10
N ALA A 16 2.62 28.29 26.32
CA ALA A 16 1.19 28.46 26.50
C ALA A 16 0.47 27.67 25.40
N ARG A 17 -0.40 26.73 25.77
CA ARG A 17 -1.32 26.09 24.83
C ARG A 17 -2.23 27.18 24.27
N ARG A 18 -1.79 27.81 23.17
CA ARG A 18 -2.55 28.82 22.44
C ARG A 18 -3.90 28.21 22.04
N ALA A 19 -4.97 28.97 22.18
CA ALA A 19 -6.31 28.55 21.79
C ALA A 19 -6.29 28.05 20.32
N PRO A 20 -7.02 26.97 19.99
CA PRO A 20 -7.03 26.44 18.64
C PRO A 20 -7.45 27.53 17.66
N ALA A 21 -6.60 27.81 16.68
CA ALA A 21 -6.87 28.81 15.66
C ALA A 21 -8.23 28.50 14.99
N ARG A 22 -9.11 29.51 14.94
CA ARG A 22 -10.47 29.33 14.39
C ARG A 22 -10.37 28.91 12.93
N VAL A 23 -10.94 27.75 12.61
CA VAL A 23 -10.95 27.21 11.24
C VAL A 23 -11.66 28.19 10.29
N PRO A 24 -11.01 28.64 9.20
CA PRO A 24 -11.60 29.58 8.24
C PRO A 24 -12.90 29.05 7.63
N TRP A 25 -13.89 29.94 7.42
CA TRP A 25 -15.17 29.58 6.80
C TRP A 25 -15.03 28.96 5.38
N PRO A 26 -14.14 29.46 4.48
CA PRO A 26 -13.94 28.85 3.16
C PRO A 26 -13.49 27.39 3.25
N LEU A 27 -12.67 27.06 4.25
CA LEU A 27 -12.19 25.70 4.48
C LEU A 27 -13.32 24.77 4.91
N ARG A 28 -14.24 25.24 5.76
CA ARG A 28 -15.43 24.50 6.13
C ARG A 28 -16.33 24.23 4.92
N ARG A 29 -16.58 25.25 4.08
CA ARG A 29 -17.37 25.09 2.85
C ARG A 29 -16.76 24.04 1.91
N GLN A 30 -15.43 24.03 1.76
CA GLN A 30 -14.74 23.01 0.97
C GLN A 30 -14.88 21.60 1.58
N ALA A 31 -14.90 21.47 2.91
CA ALA A 31 -15.16 20.19 3.57
C ALA A 31 -16.59 19.66 3.34
N TRP A 32 -17.58 20.55 3.16
CA TRP A 32 -18.94 20.14 2.75
C TRP A 32 -18.99 19.67 1.30
N LEU A 33 -18.29 20.36 0.39
CA LEU A 33 -18.16 19.92 -1.00
C LEU A 33 -17.43 18.57 -1.08
N ALA A 34 -16.40 18.37 -0.26
CA ALA A 34 -15.71 17.09 -0.12
C ALA A 34 -16.66 15.98 0.35
N ALA A 35 -17.58 16.27 1.26
CA ALA A 35 -18.61 15.30 1.67
C ALA A 35 -19.44 14.85 0.46
N ALA A 36 -19.97 15.80 -0.33
CA ALA A 36 -20.76 15.46 -1.51
C ALA A 36 -19.98 14.58 -2.50
N LEU A 37 -18.68 14.88 -2.69
CA LEU A 37 -17.78 14.08 -3.52
C LEU A 37 -17.59 12.65 -2.98
N LEU A 38 -17.42 12.48 -1.66
CA LEU A 38 -17.21 11.18 -1.02
C LEU A 38 -18.48 10.31 -0.99
N PHE A 39 -19.66 10.90 -0.74
CA PHE A 39 -20.92 10.17 -0.67
C PHE A 39 -21.53 9.88 -2.06
N GLY A 40 -21.19 10.67 -3.08
CA GLY A 40 -21.72 10.51 -4.44
C GLY A 40 -21.58 9.09 -5.01
N PRO A 41 -20.38 8.47 -5.00
CA PRO A 41 -20.18 7.11 -5.51
C PRO A 41 -20.99 6.05 -4.75
N TRP A 42 -21.17 6.23 -3.44
CA TRP A 42 -22.00 5.33 -2.64
C TRP A 42 -23.48 5.44 -3.02
N LEU A 43 -24.00 6.67 -3.20
CA LEU A 43 -25.37 6.90 -3.67
C LEU A 43 -25.60 6.34 -5.08
N ALA A 44 -24.62 6.50 -5.98
CA ALA A 44 -24.67 5.91 -7.31
C ALA A 44 -24.72 4.38 -7.24
N THR A 45 -23.90 3.77 -6.38
CA THR A 45 -23.92 2.33 -6.14
C THR A 45 -25.27 1.86 -5.60
N LEU A 46 -25.82 2.58 -4.62
CA LEU A 46 -27.13 2.29 -4.04
C LEU A 46 -28.23 2.32 -5.12
N PHE A 47 -28.23 3.37 -5.96
CA PHE A 47 -29.17 3.50 -7.07
C PHE A 47 -29.03 2.35 -8.08
N LEU A 48 -27.81 2.04 -8.51
CA LEU A 48 -27.55 0.93 -9.44
C LEU A 48 -27.94 -0.43 -8.85
N CYS A 49 -27.67 -0.66 -7.57
CA CYS A 49 -28.10 -1.89 -6.90
C CYS A 49 -29.62 -1.99 -6.80
N SER A 50 -30.30 -0.88 -6.49
CA SER A 50 -31.77 -0.87 -6.38
C SER A 50 -32.50 -1.10 -7.71
N THR A 51 -31.84 -0.79 -8.83
CA THR A 51 -32.43 -0.90 -10.18
C THR A 51 -32.08 -2.22 -10.87
N HIS A 52 -30.87 -2.75 -10.64
CA HIS A 52 -30.34 -3.89 -11.38
C HIS A 52 -30.17 -5.17 -10.56
N LEU A 53 -30.09 -5.10 -9.23
CA LEU A 53 -29.98 -6.31 -8.40
C LEU A 53 -31.34 -6.67 -7.78
N PRO A 54 -31.71 -7.96 -7.76
CA PRO A 54 -32.85 -8.41 -6.99
C PRO A 54 -32.62 -8.09 -5.51
N PRO A 55 -33.66 -7.70 -4.75
CA PRO A 55 -33.54 -7.35 -3.35
C PRO A 55 -33.10 -8.59 -2.55
N HIS A 56 -31.81 -8.64 -2.23
CA HIS A 56 -31.22 -9.68 -1.40
C HIS A 56 -30.73 -9.05 -0.09
N PRO A 57 -31.04 -9.61 1.09
CA PRO A 57 -30.65 -9.02 2.37
C PRO A 57 -29.13 -8.86 2.51
N LEU A 58 -28.36 -9.78 1.94
CA LEU A 58 -26.89 -9.69 1.88
C LEU A 58 -26.38 -8.55 0.97
N ALA A 59 -27.11 -8.17 -0.08
CA ALA A 59 -26.69 -7.08 -0.94
C ALA A 59 -26.71 -5.74 -0.18
N VAL A 60 -27.69 -5.56 0.71
CA VAL A 60 -27.80 -4.36 1.57
C VAL A 60 -26.65 -4.28 2.57
N SER A 61 -26.28 -5.39 3.22
CA SER A 61 -25.15 -5.39 4.15
C SER A 61 -23.81 -5.12 3.46
N LEU A 62 -23.66 -5.50 2.19
CA LEU A 62 -22.47 -5.24 1.38
C LEU A 62 -22.35 -3.79 0.88
N LEU A 63 -23.38 -2.96 1.05
CA LEU A 63 -23.28 -1.51 0.85
C LEU A 63 -22.68 -0.78 2.07
N LEU A 64 -22.67 -1.42 3.25
CA LEU A 64 -22.16 -0.81 4.48
C LEU A 64 -20.68 -0.44 4.42
N PRO A 65 -19.76 -1.27 3.87
CA PRO A 65 -18.33 -0.92 3.83
C PRO A 65 -18.06 0.38 3.08
N GLY A 66 -18.75 0.63 1.96
CA GLY A 66 -18.64 1.89 1.21
C GLY A 66 -19.15 3.09 2.02
N LEU A 67 -20.28 2.95 2.71
CA LEU A 67 -20.82 3.99 3.59
C LEU A 67 -19.88 4.29 4.77
N ILE A 68 -19.36 3.25 5.40
CA ILE A 68 -18.41 3.35 6.52
C ILE A 68 -17.15 4.08 6.06
N ALA A 69 -16.61 3.75 4.88
CA ALA A 69 -15.45 4.44 4.32
C ALA A 69 -15.73 5.94 4.06
N ALA A 70 -16.87 6.28 3.46
CA ALA A 70 -17.27 7.67 3.21
C ALA A 70 -17.42 8.48 4.51
N ILE A 71 -18.14 7.91 5.50
CA ILE A 71 -18.31 8.52 6.83
C ILE A 71 -16.95 8.68 7.52
N TYR A 72 -16.12 7.64 7.51
CA TYR A 72 -14.81 7.65 8.16
C TYR A 72 -13.91 8.75 7.59
N LEU A 73 -13.76 8.83 6.27
CA LEU A 73 -12.94 9.85 5.61
C LEU A 73 -13.48 11.26 5.85
N GLN A 74 -14.80 11.44 5.82
CA GLN A 74 -15.42 12.74 6.09
C GLN A 74 -15.22 13.19 7.54
N LEU A 75 -15.42 12.30 8.52
CA LEU A 75 -15.18 12.60 9.93
C LEU A 75 -13.72 12.94 10.19
N ARG A 76 -12.79 12.27 9.50
CA ARG A 76 -11.36 12.52 9.61
C ARG A 76 -10.93 13.82 8.98
N LEU A 77 -11.45 14.16 7.81
CA LEU A 77 -11.28 15.48 7.21
C LEU A 77 -11.78 16.58 8.15
N ALA A 78 -13.02 16.45 8.64
CA ALA A 78 -13.67 17.45 9.49
C ALA A 78 -12.94 17.64 10.84
N SER A 79 -12.50 16.56 11.48
CA SER A 79 -11.78 16.62 12.76
C SER A 79 -10.36 17.18 12.65
N HIS A 80 -9.72 17.07 11.48
CA HIS A 80 -8.35 17.51 11.27
C HIS A 80 -8.21 18.80 10.45
N LEU A 81 -9.29 19.54 10.18
CA LEU A 81 -9.21 20.83 9.47
C LEU A 81 -8.25 21.83 10.14
N GLY A 82 -8.06 21.74 11.46
CA GLY A 82 -7.09 22.54 12.22
C GLY A 82 -5.62 22.20 11.93
N ALA A 83 -5.34 21.08 11.27
CA ALA A 83 -4.00 20.66 10.84
C ALA A 83 -3.68 21.07 9.38
N ASN A 84 -4.50 21.93 8.76
CA ASN A 84 -4.28 22.44 7.41
C ASN A 84 -3.22 23.54 7.36
N HIS A 85 -2.03 23.25 7.90
CA HIS A 85 -0.86 24.11 7.91
C HIS A 85 0.33 23.35 7.35
N ARG A 86 1.41 24.07 7.02
CA ARG A 86 2.64 23.45 6.51
C ARG A 86 3.29 22.60 7.60
N CYS A 87 3.93 21.49 7.22
CA CYS A 87 4.68 20.67 8.17
C CYS A 87 5.80 21.51 8.81
N GLY A 88 5.81 21.59 10.15
CA GLY A 88 6.78 22.39 10.91
C GLY A 88 6.36 23.84 11.21
N GLU A 89 5.28 24.34 10.60
CA GLU A 89 4.78 25.70 10.82
C GLU A 89 3.31 25.66 11.27
N ALA A 90 3.07 25.44 12.57
CA ALA A 90 1.72 25.32 13.14
C ALA A 90 0.94 26.65 13.20
N ASP A 91 1.63 27.79 13.08
CA ASP A 91 1.05 29.12 13.31
C ASP A 91 0.22 29.67 12.13
N ARG A 92 0.33 29.10 10.93
CA ARG A 92 -0.37 29.61 9.72
C ARG A 92 -1.20 28.54 9.02
N LEU A 93 -2.51 28.59 9.28
CA LEU A 93 -3.51 27.80 8.56
C LEU A 93 -3.71 28.32 7.14
N PHE A 94 -3.76 27.40 6.18
CA PHE A 94 -4.17 27.73 4.84
C PHE A 94 -5.71 27.91 4.76
N PRO A 95 -6.19 28.94 4.04
CA PRO A 95 -7.63 29.19 3.89
C PRO A 95 -8.32 28.17 2.95
N THR A 96 -7.55 27.39 2.19
CA THR A 96 -8.04 26.40 1.22
C THR A 96 -7.35 25.05 1.41
N LEU A 97 -8.02 23.96 0.99
CA LEU A 97 -7.45 22.61 1.03
C LEU A 97 -6.26 22.45 0.05
N GLY A 98 -6.28 23.16 -1.08
CA GLY A 98 -5.25 23.02 -2.12
C GLY A 98 -5.50 21.83 -3.04
N ILE A 99 -4.79 21.79 -4.19
CA ILE A 99 -5.06 20.82 -5.26
C ILE A 99 -4.68 19.39 -4.83
N ALA A 100 -3.56 19.21 -4.12
CA ALA A 100 -3.14 17.89 -3.65
C ALA A 100 -4.20 17.22 -2.76
N ASN A 101 -4.75 17.95 -1.79
CA ASN A 101 -5.81 17.42 -0.93
C ASN A 101 -7.10 17.10 -1.71
N TRP A 102 -7.43 17.84 -2.77
CA TRP A 102 -8.55 17.49 -3.66
C TRP A 102 -8.30 16.20 -4.46
N ILE A 103 -7.07 15.96 -4.89
CA ILE A 103 -6.69 14.69 -5.55
C ILE A 103 -6.83 13.54 -4.55
N THR A 104 -6.37 13.71 -3.31
CA THR A 104 -6.55 12.70 -2.25
C THR A 104 -8.04 12.46 -1.93
N LEU A 105 -8.88 13.49 -1.93
CA LEU A 105 -10.33 13.33 -1.75
C LEU A 105 -11.01 12.63 -2.92
N LEU A 106 -10.59 12.92 -4.16
CA LEU A 106 -11.03 12.20 -5.35
C LEU A 106 -10.63 10.72 -5.28
N ARG A 107 -9.42 10.44 -4.79
CA ARG A 107 -8.93 9.08 -4.50
C ARG A 107 -9.82 8.40 -3.44
N GLY A 108 -10.19 9.11 -2.37
CA GLY A 108 -11.15 8.63 -1.38
C GLY A 108 -12.53 8.32 -1.97
N ALA A 109 -13.02 9.14 -2.89
CA ALA A 109 -14.27 8.87 -3.60
C ALA A 109 -14.16 7.62 -4.49
N ALA A 110 -13.03 7.43 -5.16
CA ALA A 110 -12.75 6.20 -5.92
C ALA A 110 -12.67 4.96 -5.01
N VAL A 111 -12.15 5.08 -3.77
CA VAL A 111 -12.17 4.00 -2.77
C VAL A 111 -13.61 3.63 -2.39
N VAL A 112 -14.48 4.62 -2.17
CA VAL A 112 -15.90 4.39 -1.89
C VAL A 112 -16.59 3.72 -3.09
N ALA A 113 -16.27 4.16 -4.32
CA ALA A 113 -16.76 3.54 -5.54
C ALA A 113 -16.31 2.07 -5.66
N LEU A 114 -15.05 1.78 -5.34
CA LEU A 114 -14.49 0.43 -5.34
C LEU A 114 -15.23 -0.49 -4.36
N ALA A 115 -15.47 -0.02 -3.13
CA ALA A 115 -16.27 -0.76 -2.14
C ALA A 115 -17.71 -1.03 -2.63
N GLY A 116 -18.23 -0.18 -3.52
CA GLY A 116 -19.53 -0.36 -4.16
C GLY A 116 -19.64 -1.57 -5.09
N PHE A 117 -18.53 -2.24 -5.41
CA PHE A 117 -18.55 -3.50 -6.17
C PHE A 117 -18.79 -4.74 -5.29
N LEU A 118 -18.82 -4.59 -3.96
CA LEU A 118 -19.06 -5.71 -3.05
C LEU A 118 -20.41 -6.41 -3.29
N PRO A 119 -21.55 -5.72 -3.50
CA PRO A 119 -22.82 -6.38 -3.82
C PRO A 119 -22.77 -7.19 -5.13
N VAL A 120 -21.97 -6.74 -6.11
CA VAL A 120 -21.81 -7.44 -7.40
C VAL A 120 -21.14 -8.80 -7.22
N ALA A 121 -20.32 -8.96 -6.18
CA ALA A 121 -19.64 -10.22 -5.89
C ALA A 121 -20.59 -11.37 -5.53
N VAL A 122 -21.79 -11.05 -4.99
CA VAL A 122 -22.83 -12.05 -4.66
C VAL A 122 -23.54 -12.58 -5.91
N LEU A 123 -23.44 -11.89 -7.03
CA LEU A 123 -24.04 -12.35 -8.28
C LEU A 123 -23.29 -13.57 -8.83
N PRO A 124 -24.01 -14.59 -9.34
CA PRO A 124 -23.40 -15.70 -10.06
C PRO A 124 -22.51 -15.19 -11.20
N VAL A 125 -21.37 -15.84 -11.43
CA VAL A 125 -20.38 -15.43 -12.45
C VAL A 125 -21.03 -15.22 -13.82
N ALA A 126 -21.96 -16.10 -14.21
CA ALA A 126 -22.67 -16.03 -15.49
C ALA A 126 -23.58 -14.79 -15.65
N ALA A 127 -24.02 -14.19 -14.53
CA ALA A 127 -24.87 -12.99 -14.52
C ALA A 127 -24.07 -11.69 -14.39
N ARG A 128 -22.73 -11.76 -14.26
CA ARG A 128 -21.87 -10.57 -14.13
C ARG A 128 -21.63 -9.96 -15.51
N PRO A 129 -21.94 -8.68 -15.74
CA PRO A 129 -21.67 -8.05 -17.02
C PRO A 129 -20.17 -7.96 -17.28
N ALA A 130 -19.71 -8.34 -18.48
CA ALA A 130 -18.30 -8.32 -18.87
C ALA A 130 -17.55 -6.99 -18.58
N PRO A 131 -18.10 -5.78 -18.83
CA PRO A 131 -17.38 -4.54 -18.54
C PRO A 131 -17.19 -4.28 -17.04
N LEU A 132 -18.08 -4.80 -16.17
CA LEU A 132 -17.95 -4.68 -14.71
C LEU A 132 -16.79 -5.51 -14.16
N ALA A 133 -16.30 -6.51 -14.89
CA ALA A 133 -15.14 -7.31 -14.46
C ALA A 133 -13.83 -6.51 -14.47
N TRP A 134 -13.71 -5.50 -15.35
CA TRP A 134 -12.52 -4.65 -15.46
C TRP A 134 -12.55 -3.46 -14.52
N ALA A 135 -13.75 -2.99 -14.15
CA ALA A 135 -13.94 -1.76 -13.42
C ALA A 135 -13.21 -1.71 -12.05
N PRO A 136 -13.26 -2.74 -11.18
CA PRO A 136 -12.51 -2.73 -9.91
C PRO A 136 -11.00 -2.56 -10.11
N GLY A 137 -10.42 -3.29 -11.08
CA GLY A 137 -9.00 -3.21 -11.39
C GLY A 137 -8.59 -1.84 -11.92
N LEU A 138 -9.36 -1.27 -12.86
CA LEU A 138 -9.10 0.06 -13.40
C LEU A 138 -9.26 1.17 -12.36
N ILE A 139 -10.27 1.07 -11.48
CA ILE A 139 -10.47 2.02 -10.38
C ILE A 139 -9.29 1.97 -9.41
N TYR A 140 -8.86 0.77 -9.02
CA TYR A 140 -7.74 0.61 -8.09
C TYR A 140 -6.40 1.04 -8.70
N LEU A 141 -6.18 0.79 -9.99
CA LEU A 141 -5.03 1.35 -10.73
C LEU A 141 -5.09 2.88 -10.77
N GLY A 142 -6.26 3.46 -11.02
CA GLY A 142 -6.48 4.92 -10.99
C GLY A 142 -6.19 5.52 -9.62
N ILE A 143 -6.66 4.89 -8.54
CA ILE A 143 -6.32 5.21 -7.15
C ILE A 143 -4.80 5.21 -6.97
N SER A 144 -4.14 4.17 -7.48
CA SER A 144 -2.71 3.98 -7.31
C SER A 144 -1.86 5.01 -8.06
N LEU A 145 -2.31 5.41 -9.25
CA LEU A 145 -1.64 6.44 -10.04
C LEU A 145 -1.89 7.83 -9.45
N ALA A 146 -3.09 8.09 -8.92
CA ALA A 146 -3.43 9.35 -8.27
C ALA A 146 -2.54 9.65 -7.05
N ASP A 147 -2.12 8.62 -6.31
CA ASP A 147 -1.16 8.71 -5.21
C ASP A 147 0.24 9.17 -5.63
N LEU A 148 0.66 8.79 -6.84
CA LEU A 148 1.92 9.30 -7.37
C LEU A 148 1.79 10.79 -7.76
N LEU A 149 0.60 11.18 -8.23
CA LEU A 149 0.30 12.54 -8.70
C LEU A 149 0.12 13.52 -7.54
N ASP A 150 -0.61 13.19 -6.48
CA ASP A 150 -0.81 14.12 -5.36
C ASP A 150 0.50 14.45 -4.64
N GLY A 151 1.37 13.46 -4.42
CA GLY A 151 2.70 13.65 -3.86
C GLY A 151 3.60 14.48 -4.79
N PHE A 152 3.48 14.31 -6.10
CA PHE A 152 4.22 15.13 -7.08
C PHE A 152 3.73 16.58 -7.07
N VAL A 153 2.42 16.80 -7.11
CA VAL A 153 1.80 18.14 -7.08
C VAL A 153 2.11 18.86 -5.76
N ALA A 154 2.05 18.16 -4.63
CA ALA A 154 2.37 18.73 -3.31
C ALA A 154 3.82 19.22 -3.23
N ARG A 155 4.77 18.46 -3.79
CA ARG A 155 6.19 18.85 -3.88
C ARG A 155 6.39 20.05 -4.80
N ARG A 156 5.75 20.05 -5.98
CA ARG A 156 5.86 21.15 -6.96
C ARG A 156 5.26 22.46 -6.45
N GLN A 157 4.22 22.39 -5.63
CA GLN A 157 3.58 23.56 -5.03
C GLN A 157 4.21 24.00 -3.70
N HIS A 158 5.24 23.29 -3.21
CA HIS A 158 5.86 23.50 -1.89
C HIS A 158 4.85 23.54 -0.73
N ARG A 159 3.71 22.86 -0.88
CA ARG A 159 2.55 22.92 0.03
C ARG A 159 2.23 21.56 0.62
N GLN A 160 3.21 20.97 1.29
CA GLN A 160 3.01 19.77 2.09
C GLN A 160 2.34 20.16 3.41
N THR A 161 1.13 19.66 3.63
CA THR A 161 0.32 19.96 4.83
C THR A 161 0.22 18.72 5.72
N GLU A 162 0.14 18.94 7.03
CA GLU A 162 -0.03 17.85 8.00
C GLU A 162 -1.39 17.15 7.83
N LEU A 163 -2.44 17.93 7.54
CA LEU A 163 -3.75 17.40 7.13
C LEU A 163 -3.64 16.47 5.93
N GLY A 164 -2.97 16.92 4.86
CA GLY A 164 -2.81 16.13 3.64
C GLY A 164 -2.10 14.81 3.90
N GLN A 165 -1.00 14.83 4.65
CA GLN A 165 -0.26 13.62 4.98
C GLN A 165 -1.10 12.61 5.79
N ARG A 166 -1.94 13.09 6.72
CA ARG A 166 -2.83 12.21 7.49
C ARG A 166 -3.95 11.64 6.63
N LEU A 167 -4.57 12.48 5.82
CA LEU A 167 -5.65 12.06 4.92
C LEU A 167 -5.16 11.05 3.88
N ASP A 168 -3.95 11.24 3.37
CA ASP A 168 -3.25 10.36 2.44
C ASP A 168 -3.11 8.94 3.01
N ILE A 169 -2.53 8.82 4.21
CA ILE A 169 -2.36 7.55 4.93
C ILE A 169 -3.71 6.86 5.21
N GLU A 170 -4.71 7.62 5.66
CA GLU A 170 -6.04 7.06 5.97
C GLU A 170 -6.80 6.64 4.71
N THR A 171 -6.66 7.38 3.61
CA THR A 171 -7.25 7.03 2.31
C THR A 171 -6.60 5.78 1.74
N ASP A 172 -5.28 5.64 1.85
CA ASP A 172 -4.56 4.45 1.40
C ASP A 172 -4.93 3.21 2.19
N ALA A 173 -5.02 3.32 3.52
CA ALA A 173 -5.44 2.22 4.37
C ALA A 173 -6.88 1.78 4.05
N ALA A 174 -7.79 2.73 3.86
CA ALA A 174 -9.18 2.45 3.46
C ALA A 174 -9.24 1.83 2.06
N GLY A 175 -8.47 2.35 1.10
CA GLY A 175 -8.40 1.86 -0.27
C GLY A 175 -7.87 0.44 -0.35
N LEU A 176 -6.81 0.15 0.40
CA LEU A 176 -6.24 -1.19 0.51
C LEU A 176 -7.26 -2.18 1.09
N LEU A 177 -7.92 -1.83 2.19
CA LEU A 177 -8.93 -2.69 2.80
C LEU A 177 -10.11 -2.93 1.85
N ALA A 178 -10.64 -1.89 1.22
CA ALA A 178 -11.73 -2.00 0.25
C ALA A 178 -11.34 -2.89 -0.94
N ALA A 179 -10.14 -2.71 -1.48
CA ALA A 179 -9.63 -3.51 -2.59
C ALA A 179 -9.46 -4.99 -2.23
N LEU A 180 -8.92 -5.29 -1.04
CA LEU A 180 -8.79 -6.66 -0.55
C LEU A 180 -10.16 -7.31 -0.30
N LEU A 181 -11.12 -6.58 0.27
CA LEU A 181 -12.48 -7.08 0.46
C LEU A 181 -13.14 -7.44 -0.88
N VAL A 182 -13.02 -6.57 -1.89
CA VAL A 182 -13.54 -6.81 -3.24
C VAL A 182 -12.81 -7.96 -3.94
N ALA A 183 -11.48 -8.03 -3.83
CA ALA A 183 -10.71 -9.09 -4.47
C ALA A 183 -11.00 -10.47 -3.86
N VAL A 184 -11.18 -10.54 -2.54
CA VAL A 184 -11.56 -11.79 -1.86
C VAL A 184 -13.01 -12.15 -2.16
N SER A 185 -13.94 -11.19 -2.19
CA SER A 185 -15.34 -11.48 -2.52
C SER A 185 -15.54 -11.93 -3.97
N LEU A 186 -14.65 -11.53 -4.88
CA LEU A 186 -14.63 -11.97 -6.28
C LEU A 186 -13.84 -13.27 -6.52
N ASP A 187 -13.40 -13.96 -5.46
CA ASP A 187 -12.55 -15.17 -5.50
C ASP A 187 -11.22 -14.98 -6.27
N ARG A 188 -10.71 -13.74 -6.32
CA ARG A 188 -9.45 -13.38 -6.99
C ARG A 188 -8.25 -13.43 -6.06
N LEU A 189 -8.47 -13.22 -4.76
CA LEU A 189 -7.47 -13.33 -3.72
C LEU A 189 -7.97 -14.24 -2.59
N PRO A 190 -7.06 -14.98 -1.94
CA PRO A 190 -7.42 -15.81 -0.81
C PRO A 190 -7.70 -14.98 0.44
N ALA A 191 -8.57 -15.47 1.32
CA ALA A 191 -9.01 -14.74 2.52
C ALA A 191 -7.87 -14.39 3.50
N PHE A 192 -6.75 -15.11 3.49
CA PHE A 192 -5.57 -14.80 4.34
C PHE A 192 -4.93 -13.43 4.02
N THR A 193 -5.33 -12.79 2.92
CA THR A 193 -4.88 -11.44 2.54
C THR A 193 -5.57 -10.33 3.33
N LEU A 194 -6.79 -10.56 3.84
CA LEU A 194 -7.57 -9.55 4.58
C LEU A 194 -6.85 -8.95 5.82
N PRO A 195 -6.12 -9.73 6.64
CA PRO A 195 -5.32 -9.19 7.74
C PRO A 195 -4.38 -8.05 7.32
N VAL A 196 -3.92 -8.00 6.07
CA VAL A 196 -3.06 -6.90 5.57
C VAL A 196 -3.81 -5.58 5.58
N GLY A 197 -5.04 -5.55 5.04
CA GLY A 197 -5.89 -4.35 5.06
C GLY A 197 -6.32 -3.96 6.47
N LEU A 198 -6.49 -4.95 7.36
CA LEU A 198 -6.83 -4.71 8.77
C LEU A 198 -5.63 -4.25 9.61
N ALA A 199 -4.39 -4.54 9.19
CA ALA A 199 -3.19 -4.32 9.99
C ALA A 199 -3.08 -2.87 10.49
N TYR A 200 -3.35 -1.89 9.63
CA TYR A 200 -3.36 -0.47 10.00
C TYR A 200 -4.34 -0.16 11.14
N TYR A 201 -5.58 -0.64 11.02
CA TYR A 201 -6.64 -0.39 12.01
C TYR A 201 -6.36 -1.11 13.33
N LEU A 202 -5.86 -2.34 13.28
CA LEU A 202 -5.42 -3.10 14.45
C LEU A 202 -4.26 -2.39 15.15
N PHE A 203 -3.33 -1.80 14.39
CA PHE A 203 -2.21 -1.04 14.93
C PHE A 203 -2.68 0.22 15.67
N LEU A 204 -3.58 0.98 15.05
CA LEU A 204 -4.13 2.20 15.64
C LEU A 204 -4.96 1.88 16.89
N PHE A 205 -5.76 0.83 16.85
CA PHE A 205 -6.52 0.32 18.01
C PHE A 205 -5.57 -0.08 19.15
N GLY A 206 -4.52 -0.84 18.83
CA GLY A 206 -3.53 -1.28 19.79
C GLY A 206 -2.80 -0.11 20.48
N ILE A 207 -2.40 0.92 19.71
CA ILE A 207 -1.80 2.15 20.27
C ILE A 207 -2.80 2.83 21.21
N ARG A 208 -4.07 2.99 20.77
CA ARG A 208 -5.10 3.65 21.57
C ARG A 208 -5.34 2.92 22.89
N TRP A 209 -5.47 1.60 22.85
CA TRP A 209 -5.65 0.75 24.02
C TRP A 209 -4.48 0.89 25.01
N ARG A 210 -3.23 0.82 24.53
CA ARG A 210 -2.04 0.99 25.38
C ARG A 210 -1.95 2.38 26.00
N ARG A 211 -2.30 3.42 25.23
CA ARG A 211 -2.33 4.80 25.71
C ARG A 211 -3.34 5.00 26.83
N GLN A 212 -4.52 4.40 26.72
CA GLN A 212 -5.54 4.41 27.78
C GLN A 212 -5.08 3.68 29.04
N ARG A 213 -4.18 2.71 28.91
CA ARG A 213 -3.60 1.95 30.03
C ARG A 213 -2.28 2.55 30.55
N HIS A 214 -1.88 3.73 30.07
CA HIS A 214 -0.61 4.39 30.43
C HIS A 214 0.63 3.51 30.26
N LEU A 215 0.60 2.57 29.30
CA LEU A 215 1.73 1.70 29.01
C LEU A 215 2.78 2.45 28.17
N PRO A 216 4.07 2.10 28.31
CA PRO A 216 5.13 2.72 27.52
C PRO A 216 4.91 2.42 26.02
N LEU A 217 5.15 3.45 25.21
CA LEU A 217 5.02 3.42 23.76
C LEU A 217 6.25 4.09 23.16
N VAL A 218 6.89 3.41 22.21
CA VAL A 218 8.01 3.96 21.43
C VAL A 218 7.51 4.35 20.04
N ALA A 219 7.92 5.52 19.56
CA ALA A 219 7.61 5.97 18.21
C ALA A 219 8.41 5.15 17.18
N LEU A 220 7.73 4.65 16.14
CA LEU A 220 8.38 3.90 15.06
C LEU A 220 9.19 4.81 14.15
N GLN A 221 10.39 4.36 13.79
CA GLN A 221 11.17 4.97 12.72
C GLN A 221 10.76 4.41 11.34
N PRO A 222 10.71 5.26 10.29
CA PRO A 222 10.40 4.81 8.94
C PRO A 222 11.39 3.77 8.43
N ARG A 223 10.89 2.71 7.80
CA ARG A 223 11.71 1.64 7.22
C ARG A 223 11.64 1.69 5.69
N PRO A 224 12.76 1.87 4.98
CA PRO A 224 12.75 1.88 3.52
C PRO A 224 12.22 0.58 2.88
N SER A 225 12.54 -0.58 3.49
CA SER A 225 12.13 -1.89 2.97
C SER A 225 10.62 -2.14 3.02
N SER A 226 9.93 -1.66 4.07
CA SER A 226 8.48 -1.82 4.17
C SER A 226 7.76 -1.01 3.10
N ARG A 227 8.28 0.17 2.73
CA ARG A 227 7.73 0.97 1.63
C ARG A 227 7.82 0.26 0.28
N ILE A 228 8.94 -0.41 0.00
CA ILE A 228 9.12 -1.18 -1.25
C ILE A 228 8.13 -2.35 -1.30
N ILE A 229 8.02 -3.12 -0.21
CA ILE A 229 7.08 -4.25 -0.14
C ILE A 229 5.63 -3.77 -0.26
N ALA A 230 5.27 -2.64 0.36
CA ALA A 230 3.95 -2.03 0.22
C ALA A 230 3.64 -1.65 -1.25
N GLY A 231 4.62 -1.11 -1.98
CA GLY A 231 4.48 -0.84 -3.42
C GLY A 231 4.24 -2.11 -4.25
N PHE A 232 4.95 -3.19 -3.95
CA PHE A 232 4.68 -4.49 -4.58
C PHE A 232 3.29 -5.04 -4.22
N GLN A 233 2.87 -4.88 -2.95
CA GLN A 233 1.54 -5.30 -2.50
C GLN A 233 0.45 -4.59 -3.29
N MET A 234 0.60 -3.27 -3.49
CA MET A 234 -0.33 -2.47 -4.28
C MET A 234 -0.40 -2.97 -5.72
N GLY A 235 0.75 -3.29 -6.34
CA GLY A 235 0.81 -3.93 -7.66
C GLY A 235 0.10 -5.28 -7.73
N VAL A 236 0.29 -6.15 -6.73
CA VAL A 236 -0.37 -7.47 -6.69
C VAL A 236 -1.88 -7.34 -6.55
N VAL A 237 -2.38 -6.42 -5.71
CA VAL A 237 -3.82 -6.19 -5.54
C VAL A 237 -4.42 -5.62 -6.84
N ALA A 238 -3.73 -4.68 -7.49
CA ALA A 238 -4.15 -4.15 -8.78
C ALA A 238 -4.22 -5.23 -9.87
N ALA A 239 -3.20 -6.08 -9.95
CA ALA A 239 -3.17 -7.21 -10.89
C ALA A 239 -4.31 -8.20 -10.59
N ALA A 240 -4.53 -8.57 -9.33
CA ALA A 240 -5.57 -9.53 -8.96
C ALA A 240 -6.99 -9.04 -9.27
N LEU A 241 -7.22 -7.72 -9.21
CA LEU A 241 -8.51 -7.12 -9.57
C LEU A 241 -8.73 -6.98 -11.08
N LEU A 242 -7.69 -7.14 -11.90
CA LEU A 242 -7.84 -7.22 -13.35
C LEU A 242 -8.22 -8.63 -13.77
N PRO A 243 -9.17 -8.80 -14.70
CA PRO A 243 -9.58 -10.12 -15.19
C PRO A 243 -8.58 -10.69 -16.21
N LEU A 244 -7.28 -10.45 -15.99
CA LEU A 244 -6.17 -10.89 -16.84
C LEU A 244 -5.37 -12.05 -16.22
N PHE A 245 -5.46 -12.25 -14.91
CA PHE A 245 -4.63 -13.19 -14.18
C PHE A 245 -5.49 -14.23 -13.47
N ASP A 246 -5.04 -15.49 -13.50
CA ASP A 246 -5.75 -16.59 -12.87
C ASP A 246 -5.50 -16.65 -11.34
N PRO A 247 -6.48 -17.10 -10.54
CA PRO A 247 -6.37 -17.21 -9.07
C PRO A 247 -5.13 -17.93 -8.50
N PRO A 248 -4.58 -19.01 -9.10
CA PRO A 248 -3.39 -19.65 -8.53
C PRO A 248 -2.17 -18.73 -8.56
N PHE A 249 -1.98 -17.94 -9.62
CA PHE A 249 -0.87 -17.00 -9.73
C PHE A 249 -1.02 -15.84 -8.74
N THR A 250 -2.21 -15.25 -8.67
CA THR A 250 -2.48 -14.14 -7.73
C THR A 250 -2.37 -14.60 -6.28
N SER A 251 -2.75 -15.84 -5.96
CA SER A 251 -2.61 -16.43 -4.63
C SER A 251 -1.16 -16.64 -4.21
N ILE A 252 -0.33 -17.18 -5.11
CA ILE A 252 1.12 -17.34 -4.86
C ILE A 252 1.79 -15.97 -4.69
N ALA A 253 1.49 -15.02 -5.58
CA ALA A 253 2.02 -13.66 -5.48
C ALA A 253 1.60 -12.98 -4.18
N ALA A 254 0.33 -13.09 -3.80
CA ALA A 254 -0.17 -12.56 -2.54
C ALA A 254 0.52 -13.20 -1.33
N ALA A 255 0.70 -14.53 -1.32
CA ALA A 255 1.44 -15.20 -0.24
C ALA A 255 2.88 -14.67 -0.12
N LEU A 256 3.61 -14.57 -1.23
CA LEU A 256 5.00 -14.13 -1.24
C LEU A 256 5.18 -12.66 -0.85
N VAL A 257 4.24 -11.78 -1.20
CA VAL A 257 4.34 -10.35 -0.91
C VAL A 257 3.74 -9.99 0.45
N MET A 258 2.59 -10.56 0.79
CA MET A 258 1.82 -10.17 1.98
C MET A 258 2.31 -10.86 3.26
N ALA A 259 2.85 -12.07 3.18
CA ALA A 259 3.43 -12.74 4.36
C ALA A 259 4.59 -11.94 4.98
N PRO A 260 5.63 -11.48 4.25
CA PRO A 260 6.69 -10.67 4.84
C PRO A 260 6.19 -9.29 5.28
N LEU A 261 5.16 -8.73 4.63
CA LEU A 261 4.52 -7.49 5.06
C LEU A 261 3.86 -7.66 6.43
N LEU A 262 3.05 -8.70 6.63
CA LEU A 262 2.42 -9.03 7.92
C LEU A 262 3.45 -9.35 9.01
N ALA A 263 4.50 -10.10 8.67
CA ALA A 263 5.61 -10.34 9.58
C ALA A 263 6.28 -9.02 10.01
N GLY A 264 6.46 -8.09 9.07
CA GLY A 264 6.94 -6.73 9.34
C GLY A 264 6.04 -5.97 10.31
N PHE A 265 4.72 -5.98 10.10
CA PHE A 265 3.75 -5.37 11.03
C PHE A 265 3.78 -6.01 12.42
N GLY A 266 3.87 -7.33 12.51
CA GLY A 266 3.99 -8.04 13.78
C GLY A 266 5.25 -7.65 14.55
N ARG A 267 6.38 -7.54 13.83
CA ARG A 267 7.65 -7.06 14.39
C ARG A 267 7.56 -5.60 14.84
N ASP A 268 6.96 -4.73 14.04
CA ASP A 268 6.77 -3.31 14.36
C ASP A 268 5.89 -3.14 15.61
N TRP A 269 4.88 -4.00 15.78
CA TRP A 269 4.07 -4.03 16.99
C TRP A 269 4.89 -4.45 18.23
N LEU A 270 5.78 -5.43 18.11
CA LEU A 270 6.68 -5.83 19.20
C LEU A 270 7.64 -4.71 19.62
N VAL A 271 8.09 -3.88 18.67
CA VAL A 271 8.90 -2.70 18.95
C VAL A 271 8.09 -1.62 19.65
N VAL A 272 6.90 -1.26 19.12
CA VAL A 272 6.04 -0.23 19.75
C VAL A 272 5.59 -0.63 21.14
N SER A 273 5.39 -1.93 21.38
CA SER A 273 5.00 -2.47 22.67
C SER A 273 6.14 -2.62 23.68
N CYS A 274 7.36 -2.20 23.32
CA CYS A 274 8.58 -2.33 24.12
C CYS A 274 8.92 -3.77 24.51
N ARG A 275 8.44 -4.76 23.74
CA ARG A 275 8.72 -6.19 24.00
C ARG A 275 10.00 -6.67 23.31
N LEU A 276 10.43 -5.97 22.28
CA LEU A 276 11.63 -6.28 21.53
C LEU A 276 12.69 -5.22 21.84
N HIS A 277 13.88 -5.65 22.26
CA HIS A 277 15.01 -4.75 22.45
C HIS A 277 15.61 -4.39 21.10
N VAL A 278 15.90 -3.11 20.88
CA VAL A 278 16.28 -2.60 19.57
C VAL A 278 17.37 -1.54 19.69
N ASP A 279 18.30 -1.54 18.74
CA ASP A 279 19.40 -0.56 18.69
C ASP A 279 18.88 0.86 18.35
N GLY A 280 19.75 1.88 18.38
CA GLY A 280 19.39 3.29 18.10
C GLY A 280 18.69 3.55 16.75
N ASN A 281 18.89 2.67 15.76
CA ASN A 281 18.22 2.72 14.45
C ASN A 281 17.00 1.78 14.37
N GLN A 282 16.49 1.32 15.51
CA GLN A 282 15.39 0.37 15.62
C GLN A 282 15.57 -0.91 14.77
N ARG A 283 16.79 -1.45 14.67
CA ARG A 283 17.08 -2.76 14.06
C ARG A 283 17.41 -3.82 15.12
N THR A 284 16.98 -5.06 14.89
CA THR A 284 17.38 -6.22 15.71
C THR A 284 18.47 -7.05 15.03
N ALA A 285 19.08 -7.98 15.78
CA ALA A 285 19.98 -8.99 15.21
C ALA A 285 19.28 -9.86 14.15
N LEU A 286 18.00 -10.18 14.37
CA LEU A 286 17.17 -10.90 13.40
C LEU A 286 16.92 -10.09 12.13
N ASP A 287 16.70 -8.78 12.22
CA ASP A 287 16.56 -7.91 11.04
C ASP A 287 17.85 -7.89 10.20
N ARG A 288 19.02 -7.89 10.86
CA ARG A 288 20.32 -7.96 10.18
C ARG A 288 20.53 -9.32 9.50
N TRP A 289 20.25 -10.41 10.21
CA TRP A 289 20.37 -11.76 9.67
C TRP A 289 19.41 -12.00 8.50
N ALA A 290 18.13 -11.63 8.66
CA ALA A 290 17.13 -11.71 7.61
C ALA A 290 17.56 -10.88 6.39
N GLY A 291 18.05 -9.65 6.61
CA GLY A 291 18.59 -8.82 5.54
C GLY A 291 19.74 -9.50 4.78
N LEU A 292 20.70 -10.13 5.48
CA LEU A 292 21.80 -10.85 4.85
C LEU A 292 21.31 -12.08 4.07
N VAL A 293 20.41 -12.88 4.63
CA VAL A 293 19.88 -14.07 3.96
C VAL A 293 19.04 -13.69 2.74
N LEU A 294 18.09 -12.77 2.90
CA LEU A 294 17.18 -12.32 1.84
C LEU A 294 17.90 -11.54 0.73
N ALA A 295 18.91 -10.72 1.06
CA ALA A 295 19.59 -9.91 0.05
C ALA A 295 20.81 -10.61 -0.58
N ARG A 296 21.46 -11.54 0.13
CA ARG A 296 22.70 -12.18 -0.33
C ARG A 296 22.48 -13.62 -0.77
N HIS A 297 21.97 -14.47 0.11
CA HIS A 297 21.94 -15.92 -0.14
C HIS A 297 20.75 -16.33 -1.00
N LEU A 298 19.57 -15.75 -0.77
CA LEU A 298 18.37 -16.16 -1.49
C LEU A 298 18.46 -15.87 -3.00
N PRO A 299 18.88 -14.68 -3.47
CA PRO A 299 18.99 -14.42 -4.91
C PRO A 299 20.02 -15.30 -5.62
N LEU A 300 21.14 -15.61 -4.94
CA LEU A 300 22.17 -16.50 -5.46
C LEU A 300 21.65 -17.92 -5.71
N LEU A 301 20.72 -18.39 -4.88
CA LEU A 301 20.06 -19.68 -5.09
C LEU A 301 18.93 -19.57 -6.12
N LEU A 302 18.11 -18.51 -6.05
CA LEU A 302 16.94 -18.37 -6.93
C LEU A 302 17.32 -18.28 -8.41
N ARG A 303 18.41 -17.61 -8.77
CA ARG A 303 18.85 -17.45 -10.16
C ARG A 303 19.10 -18.78 -10.90
N PRO A 304 19.95 -19.70 -10.42
CA PRO A 304 20.17 -20.98 -11.10
C PRO A 304 18.91 -21.86 -11.13
N PHE A 305 18.10 -21.86 -10.06
CA PHE A 305 16.82 -22.59 -10.06
C PHE A 305 15.83 -22.02 -11.07
N LEU A 306 15.78 -20.70 -11.23
CA LEU A 306 14.94 -20.02 -12.22
C LEU A 306 15.41 -20.35 -13.64
N LEU A 307 16.72 -20.35 -13.91
CA LEU A 307 17.29 -20.77 -15.19
C LEU A 307 16.96 -22.23 -15.51
N ALA A 308 17.22 -23.14 -14.56
CA ALA A 308 16.93 -24.56 -14.73
C ALA A 308 15.43 -24.81 -14.94
N GLY A 309 14.57 -24.19 -14.13
CA GLY A 309 13.11 -24.27 -14.29
C GLY A 309 12.64 -23.72 -15.63
N GLY A 310 13.28 -22.65 -16.11
CA GLY A 310 12.99 -22.08 -17.43
C GLY A 310 13.32 -23.03 -18.58
N ILE A 311 14.49 -23.70 -18.53
CA ILE A 311 14.90 -24.69 -19.52
C ILE A 311 13.97 -25.92 -19.49
N LEU A 312 13.66 -26.41 -18.29
CA LEU A 312 12.74 -27.54 -18.11
C LEU A 312 11.35 -27.23 -18.67
N LEU A 313 10.84 -26.02 -18.47
CA LEU A 313 9.53 -25.62 -18.97
C LEU A 313 9.49 -25.59 -20.51
N GLN A 314 10.56 -25.12 -21.17
CA GLN A 314 10.64 -25.14 -22.63
C GLN A 314 10.62 -26.56 -23.20
N GLY A 315 11.23 -27.53 -22.52
CA GLY A 315 11.19 -28.93 -22.92
C GLY A 315 9.87 -29.64 -22.63
N ALA A 316 9.06 -29.10 -21.71
CA ALA A 316 7.83 -29.74 -21.24
C ALA A 316 6.54 -29.18 -21.88
N VAL A 317 6.57 -27.97 -22.44
CA VAL A 317 5.37 -27.29 -22.95
C VAL A 317 5.48 -27.05 -24.46
N SER A 318 4.48 -27.55 -25.19
CA SER A 318 4.28 -27.22 -26.60
C SER A 318 3.40 -25.97 -26.70
N VAL A 319 3.99 -24.85 -27.14
CA VAL A 319 3.24 -23.59 -27.37
C VAL A 319 2.98 -23.36 -28.86
N PRO A 320 1.87 -22.68 -29.22
CA PRO A 320 1.49 -22.47 -30.62
C PRO A 320 2.43 -21.52 -31.38
N HIS A 321 3.06 -20.56 -30.69
CA HIS A 321 3.98 -19.61 -31.32
C HIS A 321 5.34 -19.61 -30.61
N PRO A 322 6.47 -19.73 -31.35
CA PRO A 322 7.80 -19.79 -30.74
C PRO A 322 8.18 -18.48 -30.03
N ALA A 323 7.56 -17.36 -30.38
CA ALA A 323 7.76 -16.06 -29.73
C ALA A 323 7.57 -16.12 -28.20
N TRP A 324 6.63 -16.94 -27.71
CA TRP A 324 6.43 -17.14 -26.28
C TRP A 324 7.65 -17.78 -25.61
N LEU A 325 8.20 -18.83 -26.22
CA LEU A 325 9.41 -19.51 -25.71
C LEU A 325 10.62 -18.58 -25.74
N TRP A 326 10.79 -17.81 -26.81
CA TRP A 326 11.86 -16.81 -26.89
C TRP A 326 11.73 -15.76 -25.79
N ALA A 327 10.53 -15.20 -25.59
CA ALA A 327 10.28 -14.21 -24.55
C ALA A 327 10.56 -14.79 -23.16
N GLN A 328 10.07 -15.99 -22.86
CA GLN A 328 10.32 -16.68 -21.60
C GLN A 328 11.82 -16.97 -21.39
N GLY A 329 12.50 -17.52 -22.41
CA GLY A 329 13.92 -17.84 -22.37
C GLY A 329 14.79 -16.60 -22.16
N ILE A 330 14.53 -15.51 -22.88
CA ILE A 330 15.23 -14.24 -22.72
C ILE A 330 15.06 -13.71 -21.29
N CYS A 331 13.84 -13.76 -20.74
CA CYS A 331 13.61 -13.29 -19.37
C CYS A 331 14.34 -14.16 -18.35
N CYS A 332 14.33 -15.48 -18.51
CA CYS A 332 15.10 -16.39 -17.65
C CYS A 332 16.59 -16.10 -17.71
N LEU A 333 17.15 -15.89 -18.91
CA LEU A 333 18.56 -15.55 -19.11
C LEU A 333 18.94 -14.22 -18.44
N LEU A 334 18.17 -13.16 -18.68
CA LEU A 334 18.40 -11.84 -18.08
C LEU A 334 18.28 -11.89 -16.55
N ALA A 335 17.25 -12.55 -16.03
CA ALA A 335 17.06 -12.73 -14.59
C ALA A 335 18.19 -13.55 -13.95
N GLY A 336 18.60 -14.65 -14.59
CA GLY A 336 19.67 -15.52 -14.11
C GLY A 336 21.05 -14.87 -14.14
N ALA A 337 21.36 -14.15 -15.23
CA ALA A 337 22.62 -13.42 -15.38
C ALA A 337 22.69 -12.17 -14.47
N GLY A 338 21.54 -11.70 -13.96
CA GLY A 338 21.49 -10.44 -13.20
C GLY A 338 21.67 -9.23 -14.09
N TRP A 339 21.16 -9.27 -15.32
CA TRP A 339 21.07 -8.11 -16.18
C TRP A 339 19.62 -7.63 -16.13
N MET A 340 19.39 -6.47 -15.49
CA MET A 340 18.02 -5.98 -15.21
C MET A 340 17.15 -7.05 -14.53
N GLY A 341 17.74 -7.80 -13.61
CA GLY A 341 17.16 -9.06 -13.15
C GLY A 341 15.80 -8.91 -12.44
N ARG A 342 15.51 -7.78 -11.76
CA ARG A 342 14.15 -7.58 -11.18
C ARG A 342 13.14 -7.32 -12.28
N SER A 343 13.49 -6.49 -13.26
CA SER A 343 12.61 -6.16 -14.38
C SER A 343 12.33 -7.39 -15.24
N ALA A 344 13.36 -8.21 -15.50
CA ALA A 344 13.23 -9.48 -16.19
C ALA A 344 12.35 -10.47 -15.40
N ALA A 345 12.52 -10.55 -14.07
CA ALA A 345 11.69 -11.40 -13.22
C ALA A 345 10.23 -10.94 -13.16
N LEU A 346 9.97 -9.63 -13.11
CA LEU A 346 8.62 -9.06 -13.23
C LEU A 346 7.99 -9.41 -14.57
N LEU A 347 8.72 -9.21 -15.68
CA LEU A 347 8.22 -9.51 -17.02
C LEU A 347 7.93 -11.01 -17.18
N LEU A 348 8.82 -11.87 -16.66
CA LEU A 348 8.59 -13.31 -16.62
C LEU A 348 7.34 -13.67 -15.82
N ALA A 349 7.16 -13.09 -14.63
CA ALA A 349 5.97 -13.33 -13.81
C ALA A 349 4.68 -12.91 -14.53
N LEU A 350 4.67 -11.74 -15.18
CA LEU A 350 3.54 -11.26 -15.98
C LEU A 350 3.26 -12.17 -17.19
N LEU A 351 4.31 -12.62 -17.88
CA LEU A 351 4.21 -13.52 -19.03
C LEU A 351 3.62 -14.88 -18.65
N LEU A 352 4.05 -15.46 -17.52
CA LEU A 352 3.57 -16.76 -17.06
C LEU A 352 2.14 -16.69 -16.49
N SER A 353 1.76 -15.57 -15.89
CA SER A 353 0.46 -15.42 -15.22
C SER A 353 -0.65 -14.83 -16.08
N CYS A 354 -0.33 -14.28 -17.25
CA CYS A 354 -1.31 -13.72 -18.17
C CYS A 354 -2.20 -14.84 -18.72
N GLY A 355 -3.52 -14.70 -18.58
CA GLY A 355 -4.49 -15.69 -19.09
C GLY A 355 -4.51 -15.83 -20.62
N LEU A 356 -3.85 -14.93 -21.35
CA LEU A 356 -3.64 -15.05 -22.79
C LEU A 356 -2.43 -15.94 -23.15
N ALA A 357 -1.57 -16.25 -22.17
CA ALA A 357 -0.36 -17.00 -22.39
C ALA A 357 -0.65 -18.52 -22.48
N PRO A 358 -0.01 -19.24 -23.41
CA PRO A 358 -0.31 -20.64 -23.70
C PRO A 358 0.29 -21.64 -22.69
N TYR A 359 0.80 -21.19 -21.54
CA TYR A 359 1.51 -22.04 -20.58
C TYR A 359 0.57 -22.86 -19.67
N GLY A 360 -0.66 -22.39 -19.48
CA GLY A 360 -1.61 -22.99 -18.53
C GLY A 360 -1.18 -22.86 -17.07
N THR A 361 -1.84 -23.61 -16.19
CA THR A 361 -1.67 -23.53 -14.72
C THR A 361 -0.93 -24.72 -14.12
N GLY A 362 -0.12 -25.42 -14.93
CA GLY A 362 0.64 -26.59 -14.48
C GLY A 362 1.64 -26.26 -13.36
N LEU A 363 1.94 -27.25 -12.51
CA LEU A 363 2.92 -27.14 -11.44
C LEU A 363 4.26 -26.52 -11.87
N PRO A 364 4.92 -26.90 -12.98
CA PRO A 364 6.20 -26.29 -13.36
C PRO A 364 6.08 -24.79 -13.66
N VAL A 365 4.96 -24.35 -14.23
CA VAL A 365 4.67 -22.93 -14.50
C VAL A 365 4.51 -22.17 -13.18
N LEU A 366 3.74 -22.72 -12.24
CA LEU A 366 3.52 -22.12 -10.92
C LEU A 366 4.82 -22.02 -10.11
N VAL A 367 5.67 -23.05 -10.16
CA VAL A 367 6.99 -23.03 -9.50
C VAL A 367 7.88 -21.95 -10.13
N LEU A 368 7.96 -21.89 -11.46
CA LEU A 368 8.76 -20.87 -12.14
C LEU A 368 8.25 -19.45 -11.84
N PHE A 369 6.93 -19.26 -11.81
CA PHE A 369 6.29 -18.01 -11.40
C PHE A 369 6.63 -17.63 -9.96
N GLY A 370 6.60 -18.60 -9.03
CA GLY A 370 6.97 -18.38 -7.63
C GLY A 370 8.44 -17.97 -7.48
N LEU A 371 9.35 -18.62 -8.21
CA LEU A 371 10.77 -18.25 -8.25
C LEU A 371 10.99 -16.85 -8.82
N ALA A 372 10.32 -16.50 -9.93
CA ALA A 372 10.38 -15.18 -10.53
C ALA A 372 9.86 -14.10 -9.57
N THR A 373 8.73 -14.35 -8.91
CA THR A 373 8.16 -13.42 -7.92
C THR A 373 9.07 -13.25 -6.71
N ALA A 374 9.66 -14.33 -6.19
CA ALA A 374 10.61 -14.26 -5.08
C ALA A 374 11.89 -13.49 -5.45
N LEU A 375 12.42 -13.69 -6.67
CA LEU A 375 13.58 -12.95 -7.17
C LEU A 375 13.25 -11.47 -7.39
N MET A 376 12.06 -11.16 -7.91
CA MET A 376 11.57 -9.79 -8.05
C MET A 376 11.54 -9.05 -6.70
N LEU A 377 11.11 -9.72 -5.62
CA LEU A 377 11.00 -9.12 -4.29
C LEU A 377 12.36 -8.93 -3.62
N THR A 378 13.16 -10.00 -3.58
CA THR A 378 14.48 -9.99 -2.92
C THR A 378 15.51 -9.18 -3.68
N GLY A 379 15.37 -9.06 -5.00
CA GLY A 379 16.29 -8.38 -5.87
C GLY A 379 17.34 -9.33 -6.44
N THR A 380 18.24 -8.76 -7.23
CA THR A 380 19.16 -9.57 -8.02
C THR A 380 20.31 -10.10 -7.16
N GLY A 381 20.65 -9.44 -6.06
CA GLY A 381 21.69 -9.87 -5.11
C GLY A 381 23.12 -9.64 -5.63
N PRO A 382 24.15 -10.14 -4.91
CA PRO A 382 25.55 -9.99 -5.32
C PRO A 382 25.82 -10.74 -6.64
N LEU A 383 26.88 -10.34 -7.36
CA LEU A 383 27.24 -10.91 -8.67
C LEU A 383 26.21 -10.62 -9.78
N SER A 384 25.46 -9.53 -9.64
CA SER A 384 24.66 -8.97 -10.72
C SER A 384 25.55 -8.28 -11.75
N LEU A 385 25.34 -8.56 -13.04
CA LEU A 385 26.09 -7.91 -14.11
C LEU A 385 25.72 -6.42 -14.22
N TRP A 386 24.42 -6.11 -14.13
CA TRP A 386 23.92 -4.73 -14.22
C TRP A 386 22.50 -4.60 -13.64
N SER A 387 22.33 -3.81 -12.58
CA SER A 387 21.05 -3.63 -11.86
C SER A 387 20.66 -2.15 -11.66
N PRO A 388 20.39 -1.38 -12.73
CA PRO A 388 20.03 0.04 -12.62
C PRO A 388 18.72 0.27 -11.83
N GLU A 389 17.81 -0.69 -11.83
CA GLU A 389 16.54 -0.61 -11.11
C GLU A 389 16.69 -0.49 -9.59
N GLU A 390 17.77 -1.03 -9.02
CA GLU A 390 18.02 -0.99 -7.57
C GLU A 390 18.30 0.46 -7.14
N ALA A 391 19.05 1.21 -7.95
CA ALA A 391 19.32 2.62 -7.71
C ALA A 391 18.02 3.45 -7.68
N ILE A 392 17.08 3.19 -8.58
CA ILE A 392 15.79 3.92 -8.65
C ILE A 392 14.92 3.62 -7.41
N LEU A 393 14.81 2.34 -7.04
CA LEU A 393 14.01 1.90 -5.88
C LEU A 393 14.55 2.49 -4.57
N TYR A 394 15.88 2.52 -4.40
CA TYR A 394 16.49 3.05 -3.18
C TYR A 394 16.68 4.59 -3.20
N ARG A 395 16.74 5.25 -4.36
CA ARG A 395 16.84 6.73 -4.44
C ARG A 395 15.63 7.42 -3.80
N ARG A 396 14.42 6.91 -4.04
CA ARG A 396 13.17 7.43 -3.44
C ARG A 396 13.11 7.31 -1.91
N SER A 397 13.99 6.52 -1.31
CA SER A 397 14.13 6.41 0.15
C SER A 397 15.05 7.48 0.75
N ARG A 398 15.98 8.04 -0.03
CA ARG A 398 16.91 9.09 0.41
C ARG A 398 16.27 10.49 0.45
N ASP A 399 15.37 10.79 -0.49
CA ASP A 399 14.72 12.11 -0.58
C ASP A 399 13.75 12.43 0.59
N GLY A 400 13.46 11.45 1.45
CA GLY A 400 12.64 11.61 2.65
C GLY A 400 13.42 11.61 3.96
N ALA A 401 14.76 11.50 3.92
CA ALA A 401 15.59 11.65 5.11
C ALA A 401 15.87 13.14 5.34
N PRO A 402 15.72 13.66 6.57
CA PRO A 402 16.22 15.00 6.87
C PRO A 402 17.72 15.04 6.57
N ALA A 403 18.13 16.06 5.80
CA ALA A 403 19.54 16.32 5.48
C ALA A 403 20.32 16.49 6.79
N GLY A 404 21.02 15.43 7.21
CA GLY A 404 21.72 15.41 8.49
C GLY A 404 22.43 14.12 8.85
N SER A 405 22.23 13.01 8.14
CA SER A 405 22.90 11.73 8.45
C SER A 405 24.03 11.34 7.49
N GLU A 406 24.68 12.31 6.85
CA GLU A 406 25.99 12.13 6.24
C GLU A 406 27.05 12.76 7.14
N LYS A 407 27.57 11.93 8.05
CA LYS A 407 28.92 11.97 8.65
C LYS A 407 28.97 10.93 9.77
N THR A 408 29.37 9.72 9.42
CA THR A 408 30.38 8.86 10.09
C THR A 408 30.42 7.52 9.40
#